data_AF-A0A9D6JEV3-F1
#
_entry.id   AF-A0A9D6JEV3-F1
#
_cell.length_a   1.000
_cell.length_b   1.000
_cell.length_c   1.000
_cell.angle_alpha   90.00
_cell.angle_beta   90.00
_cell.angle_gamma   90.00
#
_symmetry.space_group_name_H-M   'P 1'
#
loop_
_entity.id
_entity.type
_entity.pdbx_description
1 polymer ?
#
loop_
_entity_poly.entity_id
_entity_poly.type
_entity_poly.pdbx_seq_one_letter_code
_entity_poly.pdbx_strand_id
1 'polypeptide(L)'
;MSSDESRPAVPARPSASRSGAGQAGLHLGKPPLEVLERLFRACDIRDPRVLVGPRVGEDAAVVDLGDRYLVAKVDPITFVAEEIGWYAVHINANDLAVRGARPAWFLMTLLLPEGRADEKLLEGIFAQVQDACRAIGATLVGGHTEVTQGLDRPILAGAMLGEVEKERLVTTAGARPGDAVLLTKGIAVEGTSILARECDGLLAARGVAPEARERARGFLHRPGISVLPDARIAQRAARVHAMHDPTEGGLATGLLELALAAGAGLRIERTAIPVLPECQALCEALGLDPLGVIASGALLLTCPPDQADRLVDAWEAEGIAGRIIGAVTRREEGCRLVETGGEVPLPRFARDEVARLFDEGPPQRRQ
;
A
#
# COMPACT_ATOMS: atom_id res chain seq x y z
N MET A 1 40.90 -39.89 -29.32
CA MET A 1 40.35 -41.24 -29.05
C MET A 1 40.53 -41.45 -27.55
N SER A 2 39.48 -41.14 -26.77
CA SER A 2 38.50 -42.12 -26.24
C SER A 2 39.16 -42.97 -25.15
N SER A 3 38.67 -43.16 -23.93
CA SER A 3 37.35 -42.96 -23.29
C SER A 3 37.57 -43.43 -21.84
N ASP A 4 37.15 -42.68 -20.82
CA ASP A 4 35.90 -42.92 -20.07
C ASP A 4 36.16 -43.70 -18.76
N GLU A 5 36.36 -42.94 -17.67
CA GLU A 5 36.28 -43.46 -16.30
C GLU A 5 34.87 -43.21 -15.76
N SER A 6 34.17 -44.32 -15.60
CA SER A 6 32.82 -44.48 -15.07
C SER A 6 32.66 -43.93 -13.66
N ARG A 7 31.76 -42.96 -13.47
CA ARG A 7 31.16 -42.65 -12.16
C ARG A 7 29.86 -43.46 -11.97
N PRO A 8 29.62 -44.05 -10.79
CA PRO A 8 28.42 -44.83 -10.56
C PRO A 8 27.18 -43.92 -10.44
N ALA A 9 26.10 -44.33 -11.11
CA ALA A 9 24.80 -43.68 -11.06
C ALA A 9 24.20 -43.79 -9.65
N VAL A 10 23.75 -42.65 -9.11
CA VAL A 10 22.96 -42.58 -7.88
C VAL A 10 21.56 -43.15 -8.18
N PRO A 11 21.03 -44.10 -7.39
CA PRO A 11 19.74 -44.71 -7.69
C PRO A 11 18.60 -43.69 -7.51
N ALA A 12 17.72 -43.62 -8.50
CA ALA A 12 16.50 -42.84 -8.47
C ALA A 12 15.62 -43.29 -7.29
N ARG A 13 15.19 -42.34 -6.45
CA ARG A 13 14.22 -42.61 -5.38
C ARG A 13 12.85 -42.93 -6.00
N PRO A 14 12.12 -43.93 -5.47
CA PRO A 14 10.82 -44.31 -6.01
C PRO A 14 9.80 -43.19 -5.78
N SER A 15 9.02 -42.90 -6.82
CA SER A 15 7.90 -41.96 -6.79
C SER A 15 6.82 -42.48 -5.84
N ALA A 16 6.77 -41.92 -4.63
CA ALA A 16 5.63 -42.12 -3.74
C ALA A 16 4.48 -41.24 -4.24
N SER A 17 3.52 -41.87 -4.91
CA SER A 17 2.18 -41.32 -5.09
C SER A 17 1.57 -41.10 -3.70
N ARG A 18 1.55 -39.85 -3.25
CA ARG A 18 0.72 -39.42 -2.13
C ARG A 18 -0.43 -38.60 -2.69
N SER A 19 -1.58 -39.25 -2.78
CA SER A 19 -2.88 -38.60 -2.72
C SER A 19 -2.94 -37.79 -1.42
N GLY A 20 -2.72 -36.49 -1.52
CA GLY A 20 -2.97 -35.52 -0.46
C GLY A 20 -3.67 -34.34 -1.10
N ALA A 21 -4.78 -33.89 -0.52
CA ALA A 21 -5.40 -32.62 -0.87
C ALA A 21 -4.28 -31.56 -0.93
N GLY A 22 -3.96 -31.10 -2.14
CA GLY A 22 -2.84 -30.22 -2.37
C GLY A 22 -3.04 -28.94 -1.56
N GLN A 23 -2.12 -28.65 -0.64
CA GLN A 23 -1.90 -27.27 -0.24
C GLN A 23 -1.49 -26.52 -1.49
N ALA A 24 -2.43 -25.81 -2.11
CA ALA A 24 -2.10 -24.83 -3.14
C ALA A 24 -1.07 -23.87 -2.54
N GLY A 25 -0.01 -23.58 -3.30
CA GLY A 25 0.98 -22.58 -2.91
C GLY A 25 0.32 -21.21 -2.71
N LEU A 26 0.96 -20.33 -1.94
CA LEU A 26 0.52 -18.95 -1.83
C LEU A 26 0.78 -18.21 -3.16
N HIS A 27 -0.15 -17.33 -3.54
CA HIS A 27 -0.03 -16.47 -4.71
C HIS A 27 0.73 -15.17 -4.36
N LEU A 28 1.17 -14.44 -5.40
CA LEU A 28 1.76 -13.11 -5.25
C LEU A 28 0.77 -12.12 -4.59
N GLY A 29 1.25 -11.33 -3.63
CA GLY A 29 0.48 -10.36 -2.85
C GLY A 29 0.23 -10.80 -1.40
N LYS A 30 -0.70 -10.13 -0.71
CA LYS A 30 -1.12 -10.47 0.66
C LYS A 30 -1.58 -11.94 0.80
N PRO A 31 -1.10 -12.69 1.82
CA PRO A 31 -1.64 -13.99 2.17
C PRO A 31 -3.13 -13.95 2.54
N PRO A 32 -3.86 -15.09 2.50
CA PRO A 32 -5.26 -15.14 2.91
C PRO A 32 -5.49 -14.58 4.32
N LEU A 33 -6.45 -13.66 4.45
CA LEU A 33 -6.71 -12.92 5.69
C LEU A 33 -7.06 -13.85 6.86
N GLU A 34 -7.78 -14.94 6.60
CA GLU A 34 -8.18 -15.92 7.62
C GLU A 34 -6.96 -16.65 8.20
N VAL A 35 -5.92 -16.86 7.39
CA VAL A 35 -4.66 -17.48 7.84
C VAL A 35 -3.90 -16.49 8.72
N LEU A 36 -3.78 -15.23 8.30
CA LEU A 36 -3.12 -14.18 9.08
C LEU A 36 -3.84 -13.95 10.41
N GLU A 37 -5.17 -13.86 10.41
CA GLU A 37 -5.96 -13.67 11.62
C GLU A 37 -5.72 -14.80 12.65
N ARG A 38 -5.68 -16.05 12.18
CA ARG A 38 -5.37 -17.21 13.04
C ARG A 38 -3.96 -17.13 13.62
N LEU A 39 -2.96 -16.72 12.83
CA LEU A 39 -1.58 -16.58 13.30
C LEU A 39 -1.44 -15.43 14.31
N PHE A 40 -2.05 -14.28 14.03
CA PHE A 40 -2.01 -13.12 14.92
C PHE A 40 -2.72 -13.38 16.25
N ARG A 41 -3.87 -14.08 16.24
CA ARG A 41 -4.55 -14.52 17.46
C ARG A 41 -3.72 -15.46 18.34
N ALA A 42 -2.75 -16.18 17.76
CA ALA A 42 -1.85 -17.05 18.48
C ALA A 42 -0.65 -16.31 19.12
N CYS A 43 -0.44 -15.04 18.78
CA CYS A 43 0.61 -14.21 19.39
C CYS A 43 0.20 -13.78 20.81
N ASP A 44 0.92 -14.27 21.82
CA ASP A 44 0.69 -13.91 23.23
C ASP A 44 1.38 -12.57 23.57
N ILE A 45 0.62 -11.48 23.48
CA ILE A 45 1.10 -10.13 23.80
C ILE A 45 1.03 -9.90 25.31
N ARG A 46 2.18 -9.93 25.98
CA ARG A 46 2.28 -9.79 27.44
C ARG A 46 2.70 -8.41 27.93
N ASP A 47 3.29 -7.59 27.07
CA ASP A 47 3.73 -6.24 27.45
C ASP A 47 2.50 -5.31 27.50
N PRO A 48 2.13 -4.78 28.68
CA PRO A 48 0.93 -3.94 28.82
C PRO A 48 1.05 -2.59 28.10
N ARG A 49 2.25 -2.21 27.64
CA ARG A 49 2.45 -0.98 26.87
C ARG A 49 2.00 -1.12 25.42
N VAL A 50 1.80 -2.33 24.91
CA VAL A 50 1.34 -2.54 23.53
C VAL A 50 -0.17 -2.29 23.45
N LEU A 51 -0.55 -1.15 22.89
CA LEU A 51 -1.95 -0.76 22.72
C LEU A 51 -2.55 -1.34 21.43
N VAL A 52 -1.77 -1.28 20.36
CA VAL A 52 -2.11 -1.89 19.07
C VAL A 52 -0.98 -2.85 18.71
N GLY A 53 -1.35 -4.12 18.59
CA GLY A 53 -0.47 -5.21 18.18
C GLY A 53 -0.94 -5.81 16.85
N PRO A 54 -0.36 -6.96 16.43
CA PRO A 54 -0.69 -7.58 15.15
C PRO A 54 -2.19 -7.93 15.06
N ARG A 55 -2.89 -7.34 14.09
CA ARG A 55 -4.30 -7.63 13.75
C ARG A 55 -4.52 -7.37 12.26
N VAL A 56 -5.52 -8.02 11.69
CA VAL A 56 -5.96 -7.70 10.31
C VAL A 56 -6.55 -6.28 10.30
N GLY A 57 -6.11 -5.44 9.35
CA GLY A 57 -6.54 -4.04 9.22
C GLY A 57 -5.84 -3.05 10.17
N GLU A 58 -4.85 -3.49 10.95
CA GLU A 58 -3.99 -2.62 11.76
C GLU A 58 -2.55 -2.73 11.27
N ASP A 59 -2.13 -1.77 10.45
CA ASP A 59 -0.84 -1.85 9.75
C ASP A 59 0.35 -1.35 10.59
N ALA A 60 0.12 -0.64 11.70
CA ALA A 60 1.17 -0.13 12.57
C ALA A 60 0.96 -0.50 14.04
N ALA A 61 2.03 -0.89 14.71
CA ALA A 61 2.02 -1.13 16.15
C ALA A 61 2.06 0.19 16.91
N VAL A 62 1.37 0.24 18.06
CA VAL A 62 1.34 1.40 18.96
C VAL A 62 1.75 0.98 20.36
N VAL A 63 2.79 1.63 20.89
CA VAL A 63 3.40 1.31 22.19
C VAL A 63 3.42 2.55 23.10
N ASP A 64 2.97 2.41 24.34
CA ASP A 64 2.97 3.47 25.36
C ASP A 64 4.35 3.71 25.96
N LEU A 65 4.88 4.92 25.77
CA LEU A 65 6.12 5.40 26.35
C LEU A 65 5.90 6.28 27.59
N GLY A 66 4.66 6.46 28.03
CA GLY A 66 4.28 7.24 29.21
C GLY A 66 3.59 8.54 28.83
N ASP A 67 4.32 9.52 28.31
CA ASP A 67 3.80 10.83 27.90
C ASP A 67 3.27 10.84 26.45
N ARG A 68 3.69 9.88 25.63
CA ARG A 68 3.34 9.74 24.20
C ARG A 68 3.34 8.29 23.77
N TYR A 69 2.87 8.05 22.54
CA TYR A 69 2.95 6.74 21.90
C TYR A 69 4.07 6.69 20.86
N LEU A 70 4.77 5.56 20.82
CA LEU A 70 5.60 5.14 19.70
C LEU A 70 4.72 4.41 18.68
N VAL A 71 4.82 4.80 17.42
CA VAL A 71 4.21 4.09 16.29
C VAL A 71 5.31 3.47 15.44
N ALA A 72 5.16 2.19 15.12
CA ALA A 72 6.13 1.41 14.38
C ALA A 72 5.46 0.61 13.25
N LYS A 73 6.02 0.72 12.04
CA LYS A 73 5.61 0.01 10.83
C LYS A 73 6.82 -0.62 10.16
N VAL A 74 6.60 -1.76 9.51
CA VAL A 74 7.54 -2.38 8.57
C VAL A 74 6.82 -2.70 7.27
N ASP A 75 7.39 -2.32 6.13
CA ASP A 75 6.86 -2.63 4.80
C ASP A 75 7.97 -2.86 3.77
N PRO A 76 7.94 -3.97 3.00
CA PRO A 76 8.86 -4.20 1.89
C PRO A 76 8.37 -3.61 0.57
N ILE A 77 9.32 -3.12 -0.24
CA ILE A 77 9.08 -2.77 -1.64
C ILE A 77 9.57 -3.91 -2.54
N THR A 78 8.63 -4.56 -3.22
CA THR A 78 8.90 -5.76 -4.04
C THR A 78 8.42 -5.64 -5.48
N PHE A 79 7.47 -4.77 -5.78
CA PHE A 79 6.88 -4.64 -7.13
C PHE A 79 7.73 -3.82 -8.11
N VAL A 80 8.58 -2.93 -7.60
CA VAL A 80 9.37 -1.97 -8.41
C VAL A 80 10.82 -1.96 -7.99
N ALA A 81 11.71 -1.79 -8.96
CA ALA A 81 13.15 -1.60 -8.73
C ALA A 81 13.59 -0.15 -8.89
N GLU A 82 12.92 0.61 -9.75
CA GLU A 82 13.18 2.03 -9.97
C GLU A 82 12.59 2.85 -8.81
N GLU A 83 13.33 3.84 -8.31
CA GLU A 83 12.92 4.69 -7.18
C GLU A 83 12.58 3.92 -5.89
N ILE A 84 13.10 2.71 -5.71
CA ILE A 84 12.81 1.83 -4.57
C ILE A 84 13.04 2.51 -3.20
N GLY A 85 14.05 3.38 -3.10
CA GLY A 85 14.32 4.14 -1.88
C GLY A 85 13.22 5.16 -1.54
N TRP A 86 12.66 5.82 -2.56
CA TRP A 86 11.56 6.77 -2.40
C TRP A 86 10.28 6.06 -1.97
N TYR A 87 9.94 4.95 -2.64
CA TYR A 87 8.83 4.08 -2.24
C TYR A 87 8.97 3.63 -0.79
N ALA A 88 10.11 3.07 -0.41
CA ALA A 88 10.29 2.47 0.91
C ALA A 88 10.04 3.45 2.06
N VAL A 89 10.56 4.68 1.93
CA VAL A 89 10.37 5.71 2.96
C VAL A 89 8.92 6.19 3.00
N HIS A 90 8.32 6.50 1.85
CA HIS A 90 6.98 7.10 1.83
C HIS A 90 5.87 6.10 2.16
N ILE A 91 5.94 4.86 1.67
CA ILE A 91 4.96 3.83 2.00
C ILE A 91 4.96 3.57 3.51
N ASN A 92 6.14 3.33 4.11
CA ASN A 92 6.22 3.16 5.56
C ASN A 92 5.79 4.42 6.34
N ALA A 93 6.03 5.63 5.81
CA ALA A 93 5.61 6.87 6.46
C ALA A 93 4.09 7.10 6.41
N ASN A 94 3.41 6.60 5.37
CA ASN A 94 1.97 6.72 5.21
C ASN A 94 1.23 6.01 6.34
N ASP A 95 1.65 4.80 6.70
CA ASP A 95 1.08 4.04 7.83
C ASP A 95 1.19 4.80 9.16
N LEU A 96 2.26 5.58 9.37
CA LEU A 96 2.39 6.43 10.55
C LEU A 96 1.47 7.65 10.45
N ALA A 97 1.38 8.26 9.26
CA ALA A 97 0.55 9.43 9.02
C ALA A 97 -0.93 9.13 9.31
N VAL A 98 -1.43 7.95 8.92
CA VAL A 98 -2.82 7.54 9.16
C VAL A 98 -3.10 7.15 10.61
N ARG A 99 -2.06 6.98 11.45
CA ARG A 99 -2.18 6.93 12.91
C ARG A 99 -2.06 8.29 13.58
N GLY A 100 -1.87 9.34 12.79
CA GLY A 100 -1.65 10.69 13.28
C GLY A 100 -0.25 10.93 13.83
N ALA A 101 0.66 9.98 13.63
CA ALA A 101 2.03 10.05 14.13
C ALA A 101 2.93 10.87 13.21
N ARG A 102 3.96 11.47 13.82
CA ARG A 102 5.04 12.13 13.10
C ARG A 102 6.13 11.08 12.81
N PRO A 103 6.39 10.71 11.54
CA PRO A 103 7.55 9.91 11.20
C PRO A 103 8.83 10.61 11.65
N ALA A 104 9.77 9.86 12.23
CA ALA A 104 10.99 10.44 12.80
C ALA A 104 12.24 9.65 12.39
N TRP A 105 12.18 8.32 12.45
CA TRP A 105 13.36 7.47 12.24
C TRP A 105 13.04 6.34 11.28
N PHE A 106 13.87 6.20 10.26
CA PHE A 106 13.79 5.15 9.27
C PHE A 106 14.96 4.19 9.44
N LEU A 107 14.68 2.89 9.36
CA LEU A 107 15.67 1.85 9.21
C LEU A 107 15.38 1.08 7.92
N MET A 108 16.40 0.52 7.29
CA MET A 108 16.19 -0.28 6.09
C MET A 108 17.05 -1.54 6.05
N THR A 109 16.50 -2.63 5.53
CA THR A 109 17.25 -3.79 5.07
C THR A 109 17.22 -3.81 3.56
N LEU A 110 18.38 -3.63 2.93
CA LEU A 110 18.56 -3.62 1.48
C LEU A 110 19.25 -4.91 1.03
N LEU A 111 18.56 -5.70 0.21
CA LEU A 111 19.08 -6.93 -0.40
C LEU A 111 19.33 -6.68 -1.89
N LEU A 112 20.57 -6.87 -2.33
CA LEU A 112 21.02 -6.57 -3.69
C LEU A 112 21.29 -7.85 -4.48
N PRO A 113 20.92 -7.92 -5.77
CA PRO A 113 21.16 -9.10 -6.59
C PRO A 113 22.65 -9.31 -6.92
N GLU A 114 23.19 -10.47 -6.54
CA GLU A 114 24.55 -10.89 -6.87
C GLU A 114 24.83 -10.80 -8.39
N GLY A 115 25.95 -10.18 -8.75
CA GLY A 115 26.40 -10.06 -10.14
C GLY A 115 25.59 -9.10 -11.02
N ARG A 116 24.56 -8.44 -10.46
CA ARG A 116 23.75 -7.42 -11.17
C ARG A 116 23.77 -6.05 -10.51
N ALA A 117 23.96 -6.00 -9.19
CA ALA A 117 24.12 -4.75 -8.46
C ALA A 117 25.55 -4.21 -8.56
N ASP A 118 25.68 -2.90 -8.72
CA ASP A 118 26.95 -2.17 -8.71
C ASP A 118 26.90 -1.00 -7.71
N GLU A 119 28.05 -0.33 -7.51
CA GLU A 119 28.16 0.82 -6.59
C GLU A 119 27.21 1.95 -6.98
N LYS A 120 27.00 2.18 -8.28
CA LYS A 120 26.12 3.24 -8.78
C LYS A 120 24.65 3.00 -8.40
N LEU A 121 24.17 1.76 -8.52
CA LEU A 121 22.84 1.38 -8.06
C LEU A 121 22.71 1.62 -6.55
N LEU A 122 23.71 1.20 -5.77
CA LEU A 122 23.73 1.39 -4.32
C LEU A 122 23.69 2.88 -3.94
N GLU A 123 24.55 3.71 -4.53
CA GLU A 123 24.56 5.16 -4.33
C GLU A 123 23.21 5.80 -4.68
N GLY A 124 22.61 5.39 -5.81
CA GLY A 124 21.30 5.87 -6.25
C GLY A 124 20.19 5.56 -5.25
N ILE A 125 20.15 4.32 -4.73
CA ILE A 125 19.17 3.93 -3.72
C ILE A 125 19.35 4.75 -2.43
N PHE A 126 20.58 4.92 -1.96
CA PHE A 126 20.85 5.72 -0.77
C PHE A 126 20.51 7.21 -0.95
N ALA A 127 20.72 7.76 -2.15
CA ALA A 127 20.31 9.12 -2.47
C ALA A 127 18.78 9.28 -2.42
N GLN A 128 18.04 8.34 -3.04
CA GLN A 128 16.56 8.31 -2.99
C GLN A 128 16.05 8.27 -1.55
N VAL A 129 16.60 7.39 -0.70
CA VAL A 129 16.22 7.27 0.72
C VAL A 129 16.49 8.58 1.47
N GLN A 130 17.65 9.21 1.25
CA GLN A 130 18.00 10.48 1.90
C GLN A 130 17.04 11.61 1.50
N ASP A 131 16.74 11.73 0.21
CA ASP A 131 15.83 12.76 -0.29
C ASP A 131 14.40 12.55 0.21
N ALA A 132 13.91 11.31 0.22
CA ALA A 132 12.60 10.97 0.77
C ALA A 132 12.52 11.23 2.28
N CYS A 133 13.55 10.86 3.05
CA CYS A 133 13.63 11.16 4.48
C CYS A 133 13.58 12.67 4.73
N ARG A 134 14.36 13.45 3.96
CA ARG A 134 14.37 14.92 4.05
C ARG A 134 12.99 15.50 3.74
N ALA A 135 12.28 14.98 2.74
CA ALA A 135 10.96 15.46 2.34
C ALA A 135 9.90 15.33 3.45
N ILE A 136 9.98 14.27 4.28
CA ILE A 136 9.02 14.03 5.37
C ILE A 136 9.50 14.49 6.76
N GLY A 137 10.77 14.91 6.86
CA GLY A 137 11.41 15.30 8.11
C GLY A 137 11.83 14.11 9.00
N ALA A 138 12.10 12.95 8.39
CA ALA A 138 12.62 11.77 9.05
C ALA A 138 14.14 11.63 8.84
N THR A 139 14.77 10.69 9.55
CA THR A 139 16.21 10.41 9.45
C THR A 139 16.45 8.92 9.27
N LEU A 140 17.29 8.53 8.32
CA LEU A 140 17.83 7.16 8.25
C LEU A 140 18.80 6.96 9.43
N VAL A 141 18.44 6.11 10.39
CA VAL A 141 19.21 5.93 11.64
C VAL A 141 19.91 4.58 11.75
N GLY A 142 19.64 3.65 10.85
CA GLY A 142 20.25 2.32 10.89
C GLY A 142 19.72 1.40 9.79
N GLY A 143 20.17 0.15 9.80
CA GLY A 143 19.76 -0.81 8.79
C GLY A 143 20.76 -1.94 8.58
N HIS A 144 20.53 -2.67 7.49
CA HIS A 144 21.39 -3.74 6.99
C HIS A 144 21.49 -3.63 5.45
N THR A 145 22.63 -4.00 4.89
CA THR A 145 22.83 -4.04 3.44
C THR A 145 23.60 -5.30 3.09
N GLU A 146 23.06 -6.10 2.18
CA GLU A 146 23.60 -7.41 1.81
C GLU A 146 23.48 -7.64 0.30
N VAL A 147 24.48 -8.30 -0.28
CA VAL A 147 24.39 -8.87 -1.62
C VAL A 147 23.93 -10.32 -1.49
N THR A 148 22.80 -10.65 -2.11
CA THR A 148 22.06 -11.90 -1.91
C THR A 148 21.95 -12.70 -3.21
N GLN A 149 22.18 -14.01 -3.12
CA GLN A 149 22.01 -14.93 -4.25
C GLN A 149 20.54 -15.18 -4.57
N GLY A 150 20.23 -15.41 -5.84
CA GLY A 150 18.88 -15.80 -6.27
C GLY A 150 17.87 -14.65 -6.42
N LEU A 151 18.31 -13.39 -6.29
CA LEU A 151 17.49 -12.22 -6.58
C LEU A 151 17.67 -11.75 -8.02
N ASP A 152 16.57 -11.39 -8.68
CA ASP A 152 16.58 -10.80 -10.02
C ASP A 152 16.69 -9.26 -9.98
N ARG A 153 16.28 -8.65 -8.87
CA ARG A 153 16.21 -7.21 -8.58
C ARG A 153 16.49 -6.91 -7.10
N PRO A 154 16.79 -5.65 -6.72
CA PRO A 154 16.87 -5.26 -5.32
C PRO A 154 15.55 -5.43 -4.57
N ILE A 155 15.62 -5.80 -3.29
CA ILE A 155 14.50 -5.76 -2.36
C ILE A 155 14.89 -4.83 -1.21
N LEU A 156 13.99 -3.92 -0.84
CA LEU A 156 14.20 -3.00 0.28
C LEU A 156 13.04 -3.14 1.25
N ALA A 157 13.34 -3.59 2.47
CA ALA A 157 12.38 -3.59 3.58
C ALA A 157 12.66 -2.39 4.49
N GLY A 158 11.70 -1.47 4.57
CA GLY A 158 11.76 -0.31 5.45
C GLY A 158 11.13 -0.61 6.81
N ALA A 159 11.63 0.05 7.85
CA ALA A 159 10.96 0.16 9.14
C ALA A 159 10.90 1.63 9.52
N MET A 160 9.69 2.16 9.71
CA MET A 160 9.49 3.54 10.12
C MET A 160 9.00 3.60 11.56
N LEU A 161 9.67 4.45 12.34
CA LEU A 161 9.36 4.75 13.73
C LEU A 161 9.01 6.23 13.84
N GLY A 162 8.02 6.52 14.68
CA GLY A 162 7.58 7.88 14.93
C GLY A 162 6.74 7.97 16.19
N GLU A 163 6.30 9.18 16.49
CA GLU A 163 5.69 9.48 17.77
C GLU A 163 4.37 10.23 17.57
N VAL A 164 3.42 10.00 18.47
CA VAL A 164 2.13 10.70 18.50
C VAL A 164 1.74 11.04 19.93
N GLU A 165 1.20 12.25 20.13
CA GLU A 165 0.54 12.65 21.38
C GLU A 165 -0.69 11.77 21.61
N LYS A 166 -1.00 11.44 22.86
CA LYS A 166 -2.02 10.43 23.18
C LYS A 166 -3.40 10.79 22.62
N GLU A 167 -3.73 12.06 22.62
CA GLU A 167 -5.01 12.62 22.18
C GLU A 167 -5.12 12.72 20.65
N ARG A 168 -3.99 12.58 19.93
CA ARG A 168 -3.91 12.69 18.47
C ARG A 168 -3.83 11.36 17.76
N LEU A 169 -3.72 10.25 18.51
CA LEU A 169 -3.74 8.91 17.93
C LEU A 169 -5.06 8.70 17.19
N VAL A 170 -4.96 8.39 15.91
CA VAL A 170 -6.10 7.99 15.09
C VAL A 170 -6.01 6.50 14.82
N THR A 171 -7.16 5.82 14.81
CA THR A 171 -7.26 4.41 14.46
C THR A 171 -8.32 4.23 13.39
N THR A 172 -8.18 3.17 12.61
CA THR A 172 -9.11 2.83 11.53
C THR A 172 -10.51 2.49 12.07
N ALA A 173 -10.59 2.02 13.31
CA ALA A 173 -11.84 1.66 14.00
C ALA A 173 -12.69 2.83 14.50
N GLY A 174 -12.20 4.08 14.37
CA GLY A 174 -12.88 5.23 14.98
C GLY A 174 -14.07 5.78 14.20
N ALA A 175 -14.32 5.29 12.98
CA ALA A 175 -15.42 5.74 12.11
C ALA A 175 -16.80 5.44 12.72
N ARG A 176 -17.77 6.33 12.47
CA ARG A 176 -19.08 6.29 13.12
C ARG A 176 -20.20 6.48 12.10
N PRO A 177 -21.36 5.81 12.25
CA PRO A 177 -22.53 6.09 11.41
C PRO A 177 -22.87 7.58 11.39
N GLY A 178 -23.04 8.14 10.21
CA GLY A 178 -23.28 9.56 9.96
C GLY A 178 -22.02 10.36 9.61
N ASP A 179 -20.81 9.81 9.81
CA ASP A 179 -19.59 10.46 9.34
C ASP A 179 -19.58 10.59 7.82
N ALA A 180 -19.04 11.70 7.33
CA ALA A 180 -18.65 11.82 5.93
C ALA A 180 -17.40 10.96 5.67
N VAL A 181 -17.33 10.34 4.50
CA VAL A 181 -16.16 9.61 4.00
C VAL A 181 -15.49 10.46 2.93
N LEU A 182 -14.21 10.77 3.12
CA LEU A 182 -13.44 11.65 2.26
C LEU A 182 -12.21 10.94 1.70
N LEU A 183 -11.79 11.37 0.51
CA LEU A 183 -10.60 10.88 -0.18
C LEU A 183 -9.78 12.06 -0.70
N THR A 184 -8.45 12.01 -0.54
CA THR A 184 -7.55 12.97 -1.19
C THR A 184 -7.02 12.47 -2.53
N LYS A 185 -6.66 13.43 -3.39
CA LYS A 185 -6.07 13.26 -4.72
C LYS A 185 -6.97 12.41 -5.63
N GLY A 186 -6.53 11.19 -5.92
CA GLY A 186 -7.16 10.23 -6.81
C GLY A 186 -6.82 8.82 -6.34
N ILE A 187 -7.59 7.81 -6.73
CA ILE A 187 -7.23 6.42 -6.44
C ILE A 187 -6.07 5.93 -7.31
N ALA A 188 -5.42 4.84 -6.88
CA ALA A 188 -4.40 4.13 -7.66
C ALA A 188 -3.20 5.01 -8.06
N VAL A 189 -2.80 5.98 -7.21
CA VAL A 189 -1.63 6.86 -7.50
C VAL A 189 -0.35 6.04 -7.61
N GLU A 190 -0.04 5.23 -6.59
CA GLU A 190 1.06 4.26 -6.61
C GLU A 190 0.93 3.29 -7.78
N GLY A 191 -0.20 2.57 -7.88
CA GLY A 191 -0.40 1.55 -8.91
C GLY A 191 -0.25 2.10 -10.33
N THR A 192 -0.71 3.33 -10.59
CA THR A 192 -0.50 4.00 -11.89
C THR A 192 0.98 4.18 -12.21
N SER A 193 1.80 4.58 -11.22
CA SER A 193 3.26 4.68 -11.41
C SER A 193 3.91 3.32 -11.62
N ILE A 194 3.51 2.30 -10.85
CA ILE A 194 3.99 0.92 -11.00
C ILE A 194 3.68 0.38 -12.40
N LEU A 195 2.42 0.49 -12.84
CA LEU A 195 1.99 0.02 -14.16
C LEU A 195 2.74 0.74 -15.28
N ALA A 196 2.94 2.05 -15.17
CA ALA A 196 3.71 2.80 -16.17
C ALA A 196 5.18 2.35 -16.23
N ARG A 197 5.78 2.01 -15.10
CA ARG A 197 7.19 1.59 -15.00
C ARG A 197 7.44 0.16 -15.45
N GLU A 198 6.57 -0.74 -15.02
CA GLU A 198 6.74 -2.19 -15.22
C GLU A 198 6.06 -2.71 -16.49
N CYS A 199 5.00 -2.04 -16.96
CA CYS A 199 4.23 -2.45 -18.14
C CYS A 199 4.41 -1.51 -19.34
N ASP A 200 5.48 -0.70 -19.38
CA ASP A 200 5.68 0.32 -20.42
C ASP A 200 5.51 -0.18 -21.86
N GLY A 201 6.16 -1.30 -22.18
CA GLY A 201 6.10 -1.91 -23.51
C GLY A 201 4.73 -2.47 -23.86
N LEU A 202 4.02 -3.04 -22.87
CA LEU A 202 2.64 -3.50 -23.06
C LEU A 202 1.70 -2.32 -23.29
N LEU A 203 1.83 -1.26 -22.50
CA LEU A 203 1.03 -0.05 -22.63
C LEU A 203 1.25 0.62 -23.99
N ALA A 204 2.49 0.68 -24.48
CA ALA A 204 2.79 1.13 -25.84
C ALA A 204 2.09 0.26 -26.90
N ALA A 205 2.20 -1.07 -26.77
CA ALA A 205 1.58 -2.00 -27.70
C ALA A 205 0.04 -1.93 -27.69
N ARG A 206 -0.57 -1.49 -26.58
CA ARG A 206 -2.00 -1.26 -26.42
C ARG A 206 -2.44 0.16 -26.83
N GLY A 207 -1.53 0.98 -27.36
CA GLY A 207 -1.84 2.29 -27.92
C GLY A 207 -1.91 3.43 -26.89
N VAL A 208 -1.40 3.23 -25.68
CA VAL A 208 -1.33 4.31 -24.68
C VAL A 208 -0.25 5.31 -25.08
N ALA A 209 -0.63 6.57 -25.20
CA ALA A 209 0.24 7.66 -25.65
C ALA A 209 1.52 7.77 -24.78
N PRO A 210 2.70 8.00 -25.37
CA PRO A 210 3.95 8.18 -24.61
C PRO A 210 3.84 9.24 -23.50
N GLU A 211 3.15 10.34 -23.76
CA GLU A 211 2.99 11.45 -22.81
C GLU A 211 2.12 11.03 -21.61
N ALA A 212 1.12 10.19 -21.81
CA ALA A 212 0.30 9.65 -20.72
C ALA A 212 1.12 8.69 -19.85
N ARG A 213 1.94 7.82 -20.46
CA ARG A 213 2.83 6.90 -19.73
C ARG A 213 3.89 7.66 -18.93
N GLU A 214 4.46 8.71 -19.48
CA GLU A 214 5.44 9.54 -18.76
C GLU A 214 4.80 10.30 -17.59
N ARG A 215 3.61 10.89 -17.77
CA ARG A 215 2.89 11.51 -16.64
C ARG A 215 2.53 10.49 -15.56
N ALA A 216 2.11 9.29 -15.95
CA ALA A 216 1.83 8.18 -15.03
C ALA A 216 3.07 7.78 -14.21
N ARG A 217 4.27 7.69 -14.82
CA ARG A 217 5.53 7.48 -14.07
C ARG A 217 5.75 8.56 -13.01
N GLY A 218 5.46 9.81 -13.37
CA GLY A 218 5.56 10.99 -12.51
C GLY A 218 4.62 10.99 -11.29
N PHE A 219 3.60 10.12 -11.23
CA PHE A 219 2.66 10.05 -10.11
C PHE A 219 3.32 9.77 -8.76
N LEU A 220 4.52 9.18 -8.79
CA LEU A 220 5.36 8.97 -7.62
C LEU A 220 5.64 10.25 -6.83
N HIS A 221 5.79 11.37 -7.54
CA HIS A 221 6.07 12.69 -6.96
C HIS A 221 4.90 13.68 -7.13
N ARG A 222 4.07 13.53 -8.18
CA ARG A 222 2.89 14.38 -8.43
C ARG A 222 1.74 13.58 -9.08
N PRO A 223 0.61 13.36 -8.39
CA PRO A 223 0.21 13.98 -7.11
C PRO A 223 1.01 13.50 -5.89
N GLY A 224 1.81 12.45 -6.04
CA GLY A 224 2.74 11.97 -5.03
C GLY A 224 2.14 10.91 -4.12
N ILE A 225 2.95 9.88 -3.83
CA ILE A 225 2.52 8.74 -3.00
C ILE A 225 2.50 9.05 -1.49
N SER A 226 2.97 10.21 -1.06
CA SER A 226 2.96 10.59 0.36
C SER A 226 1.59 11.11 0.79
N VAL A 227 0.99 10.54 1.84
CA VAL A 227 -0.25 11.07 2.46
C VAL A 227 0.02 11.88 3.73
N LEU A 228 1.28 12.02 4.14
CA LEU A 228 1.65 12.77 5.34
C LEU A 228 1.17 14.24 5.36
N PRO A 229 1.29 15.03 4.27
CA PRO A 229 0.74 16.38 4.23
C PRO A 229 -0.79 16.38 4.39
N ASP A 230 -1.45 15.48 3.67
CA ASP A 230 -2.90 15.26 3.66
C ASP A 230 -3.41 15.02 5.09
N ALA A 231 -2.78 14.09 5.82
CA ALA A 231 -3.16 13.73 7.20
C ALA A 231 -2.90 14.88 8.18
N ARG A 232 -1.76 15.57 8.06
CA ARG A 232 -1.42 16.73 8.92
C ARG A 232 -2.38 17.90 8.73
N ILE A 233 -2.86 18.14 7.51
CA ILE A 233 -3.89 19.14 7.25
C ILE A 233 -5.21 18.69 7.89
N ALA A 234 -5.59 17.43 7.70
CA ALA A 234 -6.84 16.88 8.25
C ALA A 234 -6.93 17.00 9.77
N GLN A 235 -5.87 16.61 10.48
CA GLN A 235 -5.81 16.71 11.94
C GLN A 235 -5.90 18.15 12.48
N ARG A 236 -5.55 19.15 11.67
CA ARG A 236 -5.64 20.57 12.05
C ARG A 236 -6.99 21.19 11.68
N ALA A 237 -7.58 20.74 10.58
CA ALA A 237 -8.77 21.35 10.00
C ALA A 237 -10.09 20.80 10.60
N ALA A 238 -10.11 19.53 11.01
CA ALA A 238 -11.32 18.86 11.47
C ALA A 238 -11.04 17.82 12.57
N ARG A 239 -12.11 17.40 13.25
CA ARG A 239 -12.07 16.22 14.12
C ARG A 239 -12.10 14.96 13.25
N VAL A 240 -10.92 14.37 13.07
CA VAL A 240 -10.77 13.09 12.36
C VAL A 240 -11.24 11.94 13.26
N HIS A 241 -12.10 11.08 12.74
CA HIS A 241 -12.58 9.88 13.44
C HIS A 241 -11.78 8.64 13.04
N ALA A 242 -11.50 8.46 11.76
CA ALA A 242 -10.64 7.40 11.25
C ALA A 242 -9.82 7.89 10.06
N MET A 243 -8.66 7.28 9.85
CA MET A 243 -7.83 7.44 8.65
C MET A 243 -7.36 6.06 8.19
N HIS A 244 -7.13 5.95 6.88
CA HIS A 244 -6.52 4.81 6.23
C HIS A 244 -5.84 5.26 4.93
N ASP A 245 -4.78 4.58 4.52
CA ASP A 245 -4.17 4.75 3.19
C ASP A 245 -4.48 3.48 2.37
N PRO A 246 -5.29 3.58 1.30
CA PRO A 246 -5.66 2.38 0.56
C PRO A 246 -4.44 1.77 -0.13
N THR A 247 -3.94 0.62 0.33
CA THR A 247 -2.78 -0.07 -0.27
C THR A 247 -3.22 -1.21 -1.18
N GLU A 248 -2.73 -2.45 -0.96
CA GLU A 248 -3.06 -3.62 -1.78
C GLU A 248 -4.57 -3.89 -1.79
N GLY A 249 -5.12 -4.15 -2.98
CA GLY A 249 -6.55 -4.32 -3.21
C GLY A 249 -7.31 -3.00 -3.38
N GLY A 250 -6.58 -1.88 -3.42
CA GLY A 250 -7.06 -0.56 -3.80
C GLY A 250 -8.08 0.08 -2.85
N LEU A 251 -8.78 1.10 -3.35
CA LEU A 251 -9.80 1.82 -2.58
C LEU A 251 -10.90 0.88 -2.07
N ALA A 252 -11.32 -0.10 -2.87
CA ALA A 252 -12.37 -1.03 -2.46
C ALA A 252 -11.98 -1.81 -1.20
N THR A 253 -10.75 -2.32 -1.14
CA THR A 253 -10.25 -3.05 0.03
C THR A 253 -10.08 -2.11 1.23
N GLY A 254 -9.50 -0.92 1.03
CA GLY A 254 -9.35 0.06 2.11
C GLY A 254 -10.70 0.49 2.73
N LEU A 255 -11.74 0.69 1.92
CA LEU A 255 -13.10 0.96 2.40
C LEU A 255 -13.67 -0.22 3.21
N LEU A 256 -13.49 -1.46 2.73
CA LEU A 256 -13.94 -2.66 3.44
C LEU A 256 -13.22 -2.85 4.78
N GLU A 257 -11.92 -2.60 4.83
CA GLU A 257 -11.10 -2.65 6.05
C GLU A 257 -11.57 -1.59 7.06
N LEU A 258 -11.83 -0.36 6.60
CA LEU A 258 -12.37 0.71 7.42
C LEU A 258 -13.75 0.34 8.00
N ALA A 259 -14.65 -0.18 7.18
CA ALA A 259 -15.97 -0.64 7.63
C ALA A 259 -15.87 -1.78 8.64
N LEU A 260 -14.98 -2.74 8.39
CA LEU A 260 -14.77 -3.90 9.25
C LEU A 260 -14.21 -3.49 10.61
N ALA A 261 -13.17 -2.65 10.63
CA ALA A 261 -12.52 -2.17 11.84
C ALA A 261 -13.49 -1.35 12.71
N ALA A 262 -14.30 -0.48 12.09
CA ALA A 262 -15.30 0.32 12.77
C ALA A 262 -16.59 -0.44 13.14
N GLY A 263 -16.78 -1.65 12.60
CA GLY A 263 -18.01 -2.40 12.74
C GLY A 263 -19.22 -1.67 12.16
N ALA A 264 -19.04 -0.95 11.04
CA ALA A 264 -20.02 -0.07 10.41
C ALA A 264 -20.35 -0.50 8.97
N GLY A 265 -21.34 0.16 8.36
CA GLY A 265 -21.62 0.08 6.93
C GLY A 265 -21.04 1.30 6.20
N LEU A 266 -21.05 1.26 4.87
CA LEU A 266 -20.62 2.38 4.03
C LEU A 266 -21.59 2.56 2.87
N ARG A 267 -21.83 3.81 2.49
CA ARG A 267 -22.53 4.18 1.26
C ARG A 267 -21.62 5.13 0.48
N ILE A 268 -21.06 4.65 -0.63
CA ILE A 268 -20.05 5.34 -1.42
C ILE A 268 -20.60 5.69 -2.79
N GLU A 269 -20.43 6.93 -3.23
CA GLU A 269 -20.89 7.45 -4.52
C GLU A 269 -19.82 7.21 -5.60
N ARG A 270 -20.09 6.32 -6.57
CA ARG A 270 -19.10 5.94 -7.61
C ARG A 270 -18.60 7.14 -8.41
N THR A 271 -19.49 8.08 -8.72
CA THR A 271 -19.19 9.28 -9.51
C THR A 271 -18.38 10.31 -8.72
N ALA A 272 -18.34 10.22 -7.40
CA ALA A 272 -17.56 11.10 -6.54
C ALA A 272 -16.10 10.63 -6.38
N ILE A 273 -15.79 9.37 -6.73
CA ILE A 273 -14.44 8.81 -6.61
C ILE A 273 -13.54 9.37 -7.72
N PRO A 274 -12.49 10.13 -7.37
CA PRO A 274 -11.55 10.68 -8.36
C PRO A 274 -10.66 9.56 -8.94
N VAL A 275 -10.80 9.31 -10.25
CA VAL A 275 -9.88 8.51 -11.05
C VAL A 275 -9.16 9.43 -12.03
N LEU A 276 -7.83 9.50 -11.96
CA LEU A 276 -7.06 10.38 -12.82
C LEU A 276 -7.01 9.86 -14.27
N PRO A 277 -6.96 10.73 -15.30
CA PRO A 277 -7.01 10.31 -16.70
C PRO A 277 -5.94 9.28 -17.08
N GLU A 278 -4.72 9.43 -16.56
CA GLU A 278 -3.64 8.47 -16.77
C GLU A 278 -3.95 7.11 -16.15
N CYS A 279 -4.48 7.09 -14.93
CA CYS A 279 -4.92 5.86 -14.26
C CYS A 279 -6.01 5.16 -15.10
N GLN A 280 -7.01 5.91 -15.54
CA GLN A 280 -8.10 5.40 -16.35
C GLN A 280 -7.58 4.78 -17.65
N ALA A 281 -6.73 5.51 -18.39
CA ALA A 281 -6.17 5.03 -19.65
C ALA A 281 -5.31 3.76 -19.48
N LEU A 282 -4.49 3.69 -18.43
CA LEU A 282 -3.68 2.52 -18.13
C LEU A 282 -4.54 1.31 -17.74
N CYS A 283 -5.51 1.51 -16.85
CA CYS A 283 -6.42 0.45 -16.42
C CYS A 283 -7.26 -0.10 -17.58
N GLU A 284 -7.79 0.77 -18.45
CA GLU A 284 -8.53 0.36 -19.65
C GLU A 284 -7.66 -0.46 -20.61
N ALA A 285 -6.45 0.01 -20.89
CA ALA A 285 -5.52 -0.69 -21.79
C ALA A 285 -5.12 -2.08 -21.28
N LEU A 286 -5.11 -2.27 -19.96
CA LEU A 286 -4.70 -3.49 -19.28
C LEU A 286 -5.88 -4.37 -18.82
N GLY A 287 -7.11 -3.88 -18.90
CA GLY A 287 -8.30 -4.59 -18.41
C GLY A 287 -8.33 -4.74 -16.89
N LEU A 288 -7.94 -3.68 -16.16
CA LEU A 288 -7.95 -3.62 -14.70
C LEU A 288 -9.11 -2.72 -14.22
N ASP A 289 -9.67 -3.00 -13.04
CA ASP A 289 -10.56 -2.07 -12.36
C ASP A 289 -9.74 -1.17 -11.41
N PRO A 290 -9.76 0.16 -11.58
CA PRO A 290 -8.97 1.06 -10.74
C PRO A 290 -9.35 1.00 -9.26
N LEU A 291 -10.54 0.50 -8.89
CA LEU A 291 -10.94 0.30 -7.49
C LEU A 291 -10.14 -0.81 -6.79
N GLY A 292 -9.56 -1.75 -7.54
CA GLY A 292 -8.79 -2.89 -7.04
C GLY A 292 -7.28 -2.80 -7.26
N VAL A 293 -6.80 -1.70 -7.84
CA VAL A 293 -5.38 -1.42 -8.07
C VAL A 293 -4.77 -0.80 -6.82
N ILE A 294 -3.59 -1.27 -6.43
CA ILE A 294 -2.81 -0.73 -5.30
C ILE A 294 -2.78 0.80 -5.31
N ALA A 295 -3.23 1.42 -4.20
CA ALA A 295 -3.69 2.80 -4.23
C ALA A 295 -3.01 3.75 -3.23
N SER A 296 -1.81 3.40 -2.75
CA SER A 296 -1.11 4.29 -1.81
C SER A 296 -0.85 5.64 -2.49
N GLY A 297 -0.84 6.70 -1.67
CA GLY A 297 -0.85 8.08 -2.16
C GLY A 297 -2.18 8.82 -2.04
N ALA A 298 -3.27 8.13 -1.72
CA ALA A 298 -4.54 8.76 -1.35
C ALA A 298 -4.83 8.56 0.15
N LEU A 299 -5.31 9.59 0.84
CA LEU A 299 -5.79 9.49 2.21
C LEU A 299 -7.30 9.24 2.20
N LEU A 300 -7.72 8.10 2.74
CA LEU A 300 -9.12 7.81 3.07
C LEU A 300 -9.36 8.21 4.52
N LEU A 301 -10.42 8.97 4.81
CA LEU A 301 -10.74 9.34 6.19
C LEU A 301 -12.22 9.54 6.45
N THR A 302 -12.57 9.56 7.73
CA THR A 302 -13.92 9.93 8.18
C THR A 302 -13.90 11.08 9.17
N CYS A 303 -14.90 11.96 9.07
CA CYS A 303 -15.10 13.08 9.99
C CYS A 303 -16.60 13.42 10.15
N PRO A 304 -16.98 14.24 11.14
CA PRO A 304 -18.32 14.79 11.23
C PRO A 304 -18.74 15.49 9.92
N PRO A 305 -19.99 15.30 9.45
CA PRO A 305 -20.45 15.81 8.16
C PRO A 305 -20.46 17.35 8.09
N ASP A 306 -20.67 18.03 9.23
CA ASP A 306 -20.63 19.49 9.36
C ASP A 306 -19.22 20.09 9.23
N GLN A 307 -18.17 19.25 9.25
CA GLN A 307 -16.78 19.66 9.09
C GLN A 307 -16.16 19.22 7.76
N ALA A 308 -16.88 18.43 6.96
CA ALA A 308 -16.35 17.82 5.75
C ALA A 308 -15.95 18.86 4.69
N ASP A 309 -16.81 19.84 4.41
CA ASP A 309 -16.53 20.89 3.42
C ASP A 309 -15.32 21.74 3.83
N ARG A 310 -15.24 22.12 5.12
CA ARG A 310 -14.09 22.85 5.66
C ARG A 310 -12.77 22.09 5.48
N LEU A 311 -12.81 20.77 5.60
CA LEU A 311 -11.64 19.94 5.41
C LEU A 311 -11.23 19.86 3.92
N VAL A 312 -12.20 19.76 3.02
CA VAL A 312 -11.95 19.86 1.57
C VAL A 312 -11.29 21.19 1.23
N ASP A 313 -11.85 22.30 1.72
CA ASP A 313 -11.28 23.64 1.51
C ASP A 313 -9.84 23.75 2.03
N ALA A 314 -9.55 23.15 3.19
CA ALA A 314 -8.21 23.16 3.79
C ALA A 314 -7.18 22.39 2.96
N TRP A 315 -7.56 21.29 2.31
CA TRP A 315 -6.68 20.59 1.37
C TRP A 315 -6.51 21.37 0.07
N GLU A 316 -7.59 21.91 -0.49
CA GLU A 316 -7.53 22.67 -1.75
C GLU A 316 -6.66 23.93 -1.61
N ALA A 317 -6.68 24.59 -0.45
CA ALA A 317 -5.81 25.72 -0.13
C ALA A 317 -4.30 25.37 -0.18
N GLU A 318 -3.96 24.10 0.04
CA GLU A 318 -2.58 23.57 -0.01
C GLU A 318 -2.30 22.82 -1.32
N GLY A 319 -3.20 22.90 -2.30
CA GLY A 319 -3.07 22.26 -3.62
C GLY A 319 -3.32 20.75 -3.63
N ILE A 320 -3.97 20.21 -2.59
CA ILE A 320 -4.37 18.81 -2.51
C ILE A 320 -5.86 18.73 -2.84
N ALA A 321 -6.22 17.99 -3.90
CA ALA A 321 -7.63 17.79 -4.22
C ALA A 321 -8.28 16.93 -3.13
N GLY A 322 -9.39 17.38 -2.55
CA GLY A 322 -10.18 16.61 -1.58
C GLY A 322 -11.59 16.36 -2.10
N ARG A 323 -12.15 15.17 -1.88
CA ARG A 323 -13.53 14.84 -2.27
C ARG A 323 -14.26 14.12 -1.15
N ILE A 324 -15.51 14.51 -0.89
CA ILE A 324 -16.45 13.70 -0.13
C ILE A 324 -16.96 12.62 -1.07
N ILE A 325 -16.68 11.36 -0.75
CA ILE A 325 -17.03 10.21 -1.61
C ILE A 325 -18.20 9.41 -1.08
N GLY A 326 -18.72 9.73 0.10
CA GLY A 326 -19.85 9.01 0.67
C GLY A 326 -20.03 9.26 2.16
N ALA A 327 -20.70 8.33 2.82
CA ALA A 327 -20.98 8.39 4.25
C ALA A 327 -20.86 7.00 4.91
N VAL A 328 -20.53 7.02 6.20
CA VAL A 328 -20.58 5.84 7.05
C VAL A 328 -22.03 5.58 7.45
N THR A 329 -22.49 4.34 7.28
CA THR A 329 -23.85 3.90 7.60
C THR A 329 -23.85 2.86 8.72
N ARG A 330 -25.02 2.38 9.12
CA ARG A 330 -25.10 1.31 10.12
C ARG A 330 -24.62 -0.02 9.54
N ARG A 331 -24.07 -0.87 10.41
CA ARG A 331 -23.49 -2.17 10.02
C ARG A 331 -24.45 -3.04 9.20
N GLU A 332 -25.72 -3.02 9.55
CA GLU A 332 -26.77 -3.85 8.94
C GLU A 332 -27.04 -3.46 7.47
N GLU A 333 -26.72 -2.22 7.10
CA GLU A 333 -26.86 -1.71 5.73
C GLU A 333 -25.71 -2.22 4.83
N GLY A 334 -24.60 -2.68 5.44
CA GLY A 334 -23.42 -3.18 4.75
C GLY A 334 -22.67 -2.10 3.97
N CYS A 335 -21.71 -2.53 3.14
CA CYS A 335 -20.98 -1.62 2.24
C CYS A 335 -21.64 -1.61 0.86
N ARG A 336 -21.99 -0.43 0.37
CA ARG A 336 -22.69 -0.20 -0.91
C ARG A 336 -21.96 0.83 -1.74
N LEU A 337 -21.97 0.60 -3.04
CA LEU A 337 -21.54 1.52 -4.08
C LEU A 337 -22.79 1.99 -4.83
N VAL A 338 -22.99 3.30 -4.86
CA VAL A 338 -24.11 3.97 -5.52
C VAL A 338 -23.66 4.33 -6.94
N GLU A 339 -24.41 3.84 -7.92
CA GLU A 339 -24.18 4.04 -9.35
C GLU A 339 -25.46 4.54 -10.03
N THR A 340 -25.36 5.03 -11.27
CA THR A 340 -26.50 5.61 -12.02
C THR A 340 -27.71 4.66 -12.15
N GLY A 341 -27.48 3.34 -12.04
CA GLY A 341 -28.51 2.30 -12.11
C GLY A 341 -29.03 1.77 -10.77
N GLY A 342 -28.54 2.30 -9.64
CA GLY A 342 -28.93 1.86 -8.30
C GLY A 342 -27.73 1.56 -7.40
N GLU A 343 -27.97 0.76 -6.37
CA GLU A 343 -26.94 0.39 -5.38
C GLU A 343 -26.50 -1.05 -5.56
N VAL A 344 -25.19 -1.24 -5.64
CA VAL A 344 -24.56 -2.56 -5.68
C VAL A 344 -23.69 -2.76 -4.44
N PRO A 345 -23.40 -4.01 -4.04
CA PRO A 345 -22.38 -4.25 -3.03
C PRO A 345 -21.03 -3.66 -3.47
N LEU A 346 -20.29 -3.06 -2.52
CA LEU A 346 -18.92 -2.60 -2.80
C LEU A 346 -18.08 -3.81 -3.31
N PRO A 347 -17.35 -3.66 -4.43
CA PRO A 347 -16.64 -4.78 -5.04
C PRO A 347 -15.59 -5.35 -4.10
N ARG A 348 -15.32 -6.64 -4.25
CA ARG A 348 -14.30 -7.37 -3.51
C ARG A 348 -13.29 -7.93 -4.49
N PHE A 349 -12.02 -7.64 -4.25
CA PHE A 349 -10.92 -8.17 -5.03
C PHE A 349 -10.25 -9.27 -4.21
N ALA A 350 -10.21 -10.49 -4.75
CA ALA A 350 -9.56 -11.61 -4.07
C ALA A 350 -8.05 -11.40 -3.94
N ARG A 351 -7.48 -10.59 -4.84
CA ARG A 351 -6.08 -10.16 -4.87
C ARG A 351 -6.02 -8.79 -5.53
N ASP A 352 -4.95 -8.05 -5.26
CA ASP A 352 -4.65 -6.79 -5.93
C ASP A 352 -4.58 -6.97 -7.46
N GLU A 353 -5.10 -6.01 -8.22
CA GLU A 353 -5.14 -6.07 -9.70
C GLU A 353 -3.73 -6.04 -10.33
N VAL A 354 -2.75 -5.35 -9.73
CA VAL A 354 -1.36 -5.35 -10.20
C VAL A 354 -0.71 -6.70 -9.91
N ALA A 355 -0.92 -7.24 -8.71
CA ALA A 355 -0.43 -8.58 -8.36
C ALA A 355 -1.04 -9.64 -9.29
N ARG A 356 -2.34 -9.54 -9.59
CA ARG A 356 -3.05 -10.39 -10.56
C ARG A 356 -2.38 -10.35 -11.94
N LEU A 357 -2.13 -9.15 -12.45
CA LEU A 357 -1.49 -8.95 -13.76
C LEU A 357 -0.07 -9.55 -13.81
N PHE A 358 0.71 -9.41 -12.74
CA PHE A 358 2.09 -9.91 -12.70
C PHE A 358 2.16 -11.43 -12.55
N ASP A 359 1.23 -12.05 -11.83
CA ASP A 359 1.13 -13.50 -11.66
C ASP A 359 0.69 -14.20 -12.96
N GLU A 360 -0.17 -13.56 -13.76
CA GLU A 360 -0.54 -13.99 -15.12
C GLU A 360 0.61 -13.76 -16.14
N GLY A 361 1.69 -13.12 -15.70
CA GLY A 361 2.89 -12.81 -16.46
C GLY A 361 2.80 -11.44 -17.15
N PRO A 362 3.70 -10.47 -16.85
CA PRO A 362 3.81 -9.30 -17.71
C PRO A 362 4.25 -9.79 -19.10
N PRO A 363 3.56 -9.43 -20.20
CA PRO A 363 3.99 -9.83 -21.52
C PRO A 363 5.42 -9.33 -21.73
N GLN A 364 6.30 -10.28 -21.99
CA GLN A 364 7.74 -10.20 -21.84
C GLN A 364 8.32 -8.88 -22.38
N ARG A 365 9.16 -8.22 -21.58
CA ARG A 365 10.15 -7.26 -22.09
C ARG A 365 11.00 -8.00 -23.11
N ARG A 366 10.81 -7.74 -24.41
CA ARG A 366 11.81 -8.15 -25.40
C ARG A 366 13.07 -7.36 -25.08
N GLN A 367 14.16 -8.10 -24.87
CA GLN A 367 15.50 -7.62 -24.55
C GLN A 367 15.98 -6.54 -25.51
#